data_AF-A0A7X7XHW9-F1
#
_entry.id   AF-A0A7X7XHW9-F1
#
_cell.length_a   1.000
_cell.length_b   1.000
_cell.length_c   1.000
_cell.angle_alpha   90.00
_cell.angle_beta   90.00
_cell.angle_gamma   90.00
#
_symmetry.space_group_name_H-M   'P 1'
#
loop_
_entity.id
_entity.type
_entity.pdbx_description
1 polymer ?
#
loop_
_entity_poly.entity_id
_entity_poly.type
_entity_poly.pdbx_seq_one_letter_code
_entity_poly.pdbx_strand_id
1 'polypeptide(L)'
;AARARGPEERPRPAGLSKNERVRLERLLADLEARIEAAEARRTDIERILTEPPPGMGGAELARLGHEFETVGRDIEVLLREWESVAERLA
;
A
#
# COMPACT_ATOMS: atom_id res chain seq x y z
N ALA A 1 5.48 -27.90 -53.80
CA ALA A 1 5.19 -28.58 -52.53
C ALA A 1 5.09 -27.54 -51.41
N ALA A 2 4.30 -27.86 -50.38
CA ALA A 2 3.68 -26.93 -49.45
C ALA A 2 4.63 -26.24 -48.44
N ARG A 3 4.09 -25.14 -47.90
CA ARG A 3 4.62 -24.20 -46.90
C ARG A 3 4.94 -24.86 -45.56
N ALA A 4 5.90 -24.28 -44.82
CA ALA A 4 5.85 -24.25 -43.37
C ALA A 4 6.18 -22.82 -42.91
N ARG A 5 5.12 -22.08 -42.55
CA ARG A 5 5.23 -20.80 -41.85
C ARG A 5 5.61 -21.11 -40.40
N GLY A 6 6.62 -20.42 -39.88
CA GLY A 6 7.04 -20.53 -38.48
C GLY A 6 5.88 -20.23 -37.51
N PRO A 7 5.98 -20.71 -36.27
CA PRO A 7 4.89 -20.68 -35.31
C PRO A 7 4.42 -19.24 -35.08
N GLU A 8 3.14 -19.00 -35.35
CA GLU A 8 2.43 -17.77 -35.05
C GLU A 8 2.60 -17.47 -33.55
N GLU A 9 3.38 -16.44 -33.23
CA GLU A 9 3.32 -15.77 -31.93
C GLU A 9 1.87 -15.30 -31.75
N ARG A 10 1.09 -16.07 -30.97
CA ARG A 10 -0.25 -15.65 -30.60
C ARG A 10 -0.15 -14.27 -29.97
N PRO A 11 -0.86 -13.25 -30.50
CA PRO A 11 -0.83 -11.93 -29.90
C PRO A 11 -1.33 -12.08 -28.47
N ARG A 12 -0.48 -11.73 -27.48
CA ARG A 12 -0.96 -11.60 -26.11
C ARG A 12 -2.10 -10.58 -26.13
N PRO A 13 -3.24 -10.87 -25.49
CA PRO A 13 -4.31 -9.89 -25.39
C PRO A 13 -3.74 -8.60 -24.78
N ALA A 14 -4.10 -7.45 -25.38
CA ALA A 14 -3.59 -6.13 -25.03
C ALA A 14 -4.20 -5.59 -23.71
N GLY A 15 -4.29 -6.44 -22.69
CA GLY A 15 -4.90 -6.10 -21.41
C GLY A 15 -4.69 -7.19 -20.37
N LEU A 16 -4.97 -6.85 -19.12
CA LEU A 16 -4.89 -7.78 -18.00
C LEU A 16 -5.81 -8.99 -18.22
N SER A 17 -5.32 -10.18 -17.92
CA SER A 17 -6.19 -11.33 -17.76
C SER A 17 -7.15 -11.13 -16.58
N LYS A 18 -8.29 -11.83 -16.58
CA LYS A 18 -9.23 -11.83 -15.46
C LYS A 18 -8.56 -12.15 -14.12
N ASN A 19 -7.61 -13.09 -14.13
CA ASN A 19 -6.89 -13.49 -12.91
C ASN A 19 -5.93 -12.41 -12.42
N GLU A 20 -5.22 -11.73 -13.33
CA GLU A 20 -4.36 -10.60 -12.98
C GLU A 20 -5.16 -9.44 -12.42
N ARG A 21 -6.31 -9.13 -13.04
CA ARG A 21 -7.23 -8.11 -12.54
C ARG A 21 -7.70 -8.42 -11.12
N VAL A 22 -8.22 -9.63 -10.87
CA VAL A 22 -8.67 -10.04 -9.52
C VAL A 22 -7.52 -10.00 -8.50
N ARG A 23 -6.30 -10.35 -8.91
CA ARG A 23 -5.13 -10.25 -8.02
C ARG A 23 -4.82 -8.80 -7.64
N LEU A 24 -4.86 -7.89 -8.61
CA LEU A 24 -4.61 -6.46 -8.36
C LEU A 24 -5.73 -5.83 -7.52
N GLU A 25 -7.00 -6.19 -7.77
CA GLU A 25 -8.13 -5.74 -6.96
C GLU A 25 -8.01 -6.20 -5.49
N ARG A 26 -7.57 -7.44 -5.25
CA ARG A 26 -7.28 -7.93 -3.90
C ARG A 26 -6.10 -7.22 -3.24
N LEU A 27 -5.08 -6.89 -4.03
CA LEU A 27 -3.93 -6.14 -3.53
C LEU A 27 -4.32 -4.72 -3.13
N LEU A 28 -5.18 -4.04 -3.91
CA LEU A 28 -5.71 -2.74 -3.52
C LEU A 28 -6.47 -2.82 -2.19
N ALA A 29 -7.36 -3.80 -2.04
CA ALA A 29 -8.11 -3.96 -0.79
C ALA A 29 -7.20 -4.22 0.42
N ASP A 30 -6.11 -4.98 0.25
CA ASP A 30 -5.12 -5.19 1.31
C ASP A 30 -4.36 -3.89 1.64
N LEU A 31 -3.94 -3.14 0.62
CA LEU A 31 -3.26 -1.86 0.80
C LEU A 31 -4.16 -0.83 1.49
N GLU A 32 -5.43 -0.74 1.11
CA GLU A 32 -6.42 0.13 1.75
C GLU A 32 -6.60 -0.20 3.23
N ALA A 33 -6.76 -1.49 3.57
CA ALA A 33 -6.86 -1.91 4.97
C ALA A 33 -5.59 -1.59 5.77
N ARG A 34 -4.41 -1.72 5.15
CA ARG A 34 -3.13 -1.38 5.79
C ARG A 34 -2.96 0.13 5.98
N ILE A 35 -3.39 0.93 5.01
CA ILE A 35 -3.40 2.40 5.10
C ILE A 35 -4.31 2.83 6.25
N GLU A 36 -5.56 2.34 6.28
CA GLU A 36 -6.52 2.66 7.34
C GLU A 36 -5.98 2.30 8.73
N ALA A 37 -5.38 1.12 8.88
CA ALA A 37 -4.77 0.71 10.14
C ALA A 37 -3.59 1.59 10.56
N ALA A 38 -2.74 1.99 9.60
CA ALA A 38 -1.61 2.87 9.85
C ALA A 38 -2.08 4.30 10.21
N GLU A 39 -3.10 4.81 9.53
CA GLU A 39 -3.72 6.11 9.84
C GLU A 39 -4.33 6.11 11.24
N ALA A 40 -5.10 5.07 11.59
CA ALA A 40 -5.66 4.92 12.93
C ALA A 40 -4.57 4.90 14.01
N ARG A 41 -3.48 4.15 13.77
CA ARG A 41 -2.32 4.12 14.67
C ARG A 41 -1.67 5.50 14.80
N ARG A 42 -1.52 6.22 13.69
CA ARG A 42 -0.93 7.57 13.68
C ARG A 42 -1.78 8.55 14.48
N THR A 43 -3.11 8.51 14.32
CA THR A 43 -4.06 9.33 15.09
C THR A 43 -4.01 9.00 16.58
N ASP A 44 -3.90 7.72 16.95
CA ASP A 44 -3.75 7.32 18.35
C ASP A 44 -2.47 7.88 18.98
N ILE A 45 -1.35 7.80 18.26
CA ILE A 45 -0.07 8.36 18.72
C ILE A 45 -0.17 9.89 18.82
N GLU A 46 -0.75 10.56 17.82
CA GLU A 46 -0.95 12.01 17.80
C GLU A 46 -1.75 12.48 19.02
N ARG A 47 -2.81 11.76 19.37
CA ARG A 47 -3.63 12.05 20.54
C ARG A 47 -2.80 11.98 21.84
N ILE A 48 -1.96 10.96 21.99
CA ILE A 48 -1.09 10.82 23.16
C ILE A 48 -0.01 11.90 23.19
N LEU A 49 0.57 12.26 22.04
CA LEU A 49 1.57 13.33 21.96
C LEU A 49 0.97 14.72 22.24
N THR A 50 -0.28 14.94 21.85
CA THR A 50 -1.01 16.19 22.09
C THR A 50 -1.43 16.33 23.55
N GLU A 51 -1.93 15.25 24.15
CA GLU A 51 -2.33 15.20 25.55
C GLU A 51 -1.65 14.01 26.27
N PRO A 52 -0.38 14.18 26.68
CA PRO A 52 0.35 13.13 27.38
C PRO A 52 -0.30 12.71 28.69
N PRO A 53 -0.49 11.39 28.94
CA PRO A 53 -0.97 10.89 30.22
C PRO A 53 -0.08 11.32 31.39
N PRO A 54 -0.65 11.59 32.58
CA PRO A 54 0.12 11.88 33.78
C PRO A 54 1.14 10.76 34.08
N GLY A 55 2.39 11.14 34.34
CA GLY A 55 3.46 10.20 34.64
C GLY A 55 4.19 9.62 33.42
N MET A 56 3.76 9.95 32.19
CA MET A 56 4.52 9.58 30.99
C MET A 56 5.83 10.36 30.92
N GLY A 57 6.94 9.64 30.76
CA GLY A 57 8.27 10.22 30.76
C GLY A 57 8.70 10.80 29.41
N GLY A 58 9.68 11.71 29.42
CA GLY A 58 10.24 12.30 28.19
C GLY A 58 10.80 11.28 27.20
N ALA A 59 11.37 10.16 27.68
CA ALA A 59 11.86 9.08 26.82
C ALA A 59 10.72 8.33 26.09
N GLU A 60 9.57 8.17 26.75
CA GLU A 60 8.39 7.54 26.15
C GLU A 60 7.75 8.44 25.11
N LEU A 61 7.68 9.76 25.40
CA LEU A 61 7.25 10.77 24.44
C LEU A 61 8.17 10.83 23.22
N ALA A 62 9.49 10.77 23.41
CA ALA A 62 10.45 10.75 22.30
C ALA A 62 10.27 9.49 21.43
N ARG A 63 10.04 8.32 22.05
CA ARG A 63 9.76 7.07 21.32
C ARG A 63 8.46 7.19 20.51
N LEU A 64 7.40 7.72 21.09
CA LEU A 64 6.12 7.95 20.39
C LEU A 64 6.27 8.95 19.25
N GLY A 65 7.06 10.02 19.43
CA GLY A 65 7.38 10.95 18.35
C GLY A 65 8.08 10.27 17.17
N HIS A 66 9.06 9.41 17.45
CA HIS A 66 9.72 8.64 16.40
C HIS A 66 8.79 7.63 15.71
N GLU A 67 7.91 7.00 16.48
CA GLU A 67 6.89 6.10 15.95
C GLU A 67 5.92 6.86 15.03
N PHE A 68 5.46 8.04 15.45
CA PHE A 68 4.59 8.90 14.65
C PHE A 68 5.19 9.27 13.29
N GLU A 69 6.46 9.67 13.27
CA GLU A 69 7.19 9.97 12.03
C GLU A 69 7.39 8.73 11.15
N THR A 70 7.62 7.58 11.77
CA THR A 70 7.80 6.32 11.05
C THR A 70 6.50 5.87 10.41
N VAL A 71 5.40 5.85 11.15
CA VAL A 71 4.07 5.51 10.62
C VAL A 71 3.67 6.50 9.51
N GLY A 72 3.98 7.79 9.65
CA GLY A 72 3.76 8.77 8.58
C GLY A 72 4.48 8.41 7.28
N ARG A 73 5.76 8.02 7.35
CA ARG A 73 6.52 7.56 6.17
C ARG A 73 5.97 6.26 5.60
N ASP A 74 5.54 5.34 6.45
CA ASP A 74 4.96 4.07 6.01
C ASP A 74 3.64 4.30 5.24
N ILE A 75 2.79 5.22 5.70
CA ILE A 75 1.57 5.63 4.98
C ILE A 75 1.91 6.16 3.59
N GLU A 76 2.92 7.04 3.46
CA GLU A 76 3.34 7.56 2.15
C GLU A 76 3.81 6.45 1.20
N VAL A 77 4.53 5.44 1.72
CA VAL A 77 4.97 4.28 0.91
C VAL A 77 3.77 3.46 0.46
N LEU A 78 2.82 3.18 1.36
CA LEU A 78 1.61 2.43 1.05
C LEU A 78 0.74 3.15 0.00
N LEU A 79 0.59 4.47 0.12
CA LEU A 79 -0.17 5.28 -0.83
C LEU A 79 0.44 5.24 -2.23
N ARG A 80 1.78 5.31 -2.35
CA ARG A 80 2.46 5.17 -3.65
C ARG A 80 2.31 3.78 -4.24
N GLU A 81 2.36 2.74 -3.41
CA GLU A 81 2.10 1.37 -3.87
C GLU A 81 0.66 1.20 -4.35
N TRP A 82 -0.30 1.73 -3.59
CA TRP A 82 -1.72 1.74 -3.95
C TRP A 82 -1.94 2.45 -5.28
N GLU A 83 -1.38 3.65 -5.46
CA GLU A 83 -1.47 4.43 -6.70
C GLU A 83 -0.92 3.65 -7.89
N SER A 84 0.27 3.05 -7.74
CA SER A 84 0.88 2.22 -8.79
C SER A 84 0.02 1.00 -9.17
N VAL A 85 -0.65 0.37 -8.20
CA VAL A 85 -1.56 -0.76 -8.47
C VAL A 85 -2.85 -0.27 -9.14
N ALA A 86 -3.39 0.88 -8.72
CA ALA A 86 -4.59 1.49 -9.29
C ALA A 86 -4.35 1.91 -10.75
N GLU A 87 -3.21 2.51 -11.07
CA GLU A 87 -2.80 2.86 -12.44
C GLU A 87 -2.72 1.65 -13.36
N ARG A 88 -2.31 0.48 -12.83
CA ARG A 88 -2.24 -0.76 -13.62
C ARG A 88 -3.62 -1.35 -13.91
N LEU A 89 -4.65 -0.97 -13.15
CA LEU A 89 -6.03 -1.41 -13.33
C LEU A 89 -6.86 -0.47 -14.22
N ALA A 90 -6.42 0.79 -14.38
CA ALA A 90 -7.00 1.79 -15.26
C ALA A 90 -6.82 1.43 -16.74
#